data_AF-A0A7U9MTI1-F1
#
_entry.id   AF-A0A7U9MTI1-F1
#
_cell.length_a   1.000
_cell.length_b   1.000
_cell.length_c   1.000
_cell.angle_alpha   90.00
_cell.angle_beta   90.00
_cell.angle_gamma   90.00
#
_symmetry.space_group_name_H-M   'P 1'
#
loop_
_entity.id
_entity.type
_entity.pdbx_description
1 polymer ?
#
loop_
_entity_poly.entity_id
_entity_poly.type
_entity_poly.pdbx_seq_one_letter_code
_entity_poly.pdbx_strand_id
1 'polypeptide(L)'
;MDLPIIFKEIGIVHEDRLVYIEEYVLQYLEILTGEENRKEEKFLFYGRSERTSKGEIYIIYGVCGQEEGEAWRGRRGKGYEQLGSLDIGKWKKGGDLYREISIGIGGEERAADGFYIFYDADEKMKEYLSQLYEKNRIRMQSIGQRGQEKPNKKQAELVALSSKWERDTDTPFIWIRIAAIGILAIFCAIAVITINEYDKIMDFVQTAAWTIMNCN
;
A
#
# COMPACT_ATOMS: atom_id res chain seq x y z
N MET A 1 -5.77 -16.99 1.22
CA MET A 1 -5.27 -15.61 1.07
C MET A 1 -5.09 -14.99 2.46
N ASP A 2 -4.08 -14.15 2.69
CA ASP A 2 -3.96 -13.40 3.95
C ASP A 2 -4.93 -12.21 3.92
N LEU A 3 -5.71 -12.02 4.99
CA LEU A 3 -6.70 -10.97 5.06
C LEU A 3 -6.10 -9.65 5.60
N PRO A 4 -6.45 -8.50 5.03
CA PRO A 4 -5.95 -7.21 5.50
C PRO A 4 -6.47 -6.87 6.91
N ILE A 5 -5.68 -6.08 7.65
CA ILE A 5 -6.12 -5.52 8.93
C ILE A 5 -7.13 -4.41 8.66
N ILE A 6 -8.34 -4.57 9.20
CA ILE A 6 -9.45 -3.65 8.99
C ILE A 6 -9.24 -2.38 9.83
N PHE A 7 -9.36 -1.23 9.18
CA PHE A 7 -9.37 0.08 9.82
C PHE A 7 -10.78 0.59 10.06
N LYS A 8 -11.69 0.39 9.09
CA LYS A 8 -13.06 0.94 9.15
C LYS A 8 -14.04 0.08 8.35
N GLU A 9 -15.31 0.13 8.71
CA GLU A 9 -16.42 -0.46 7.96
C GLU A 9 -17.32 0.64 7.39
N ILE A 10 -17.82 0.44 6.17
CA ILE A 10 -18.82 1.30 5.51
C ILE A 10 -19.95 0.42 4.98
N GLY A 11 -21.21 0.81 5.22
CA GLY A 11 -22.38 0.10 4.69
C GLY A 11 -22.72 -1.16 5.47
N ILE A 12 -23.33 -2.14 4.80
CA ILE A 12 -23.68 -3.45 5.36
C ILE A 12 -22.77 -4.50 4.72
N VAL A 13 -21.89 -5.10 5.52
CA VAL A 13 -21.02 -6.19 5.05
C VAL A 13 -21.71 -7.53 5.31
N HIS A 14 -21.81 -8.37 4.27
CA HIS A 14 -22.37 -9.71 4.36
C HIS A 14 -21.27 -10.76 4.54
N GLU A 15 -21.47 -11.71 5.43
CA GLU A 15 -20.45 -12.72 5.77
C GLU A 15 -20.10 -13.66 4.61
N ASP A 16 -21.03 -13.86 3.66
CA ASP A 16 -20.85 -14.67 2.46
C ASP A 16 -20.14 -13.91 1.33
N ARG A 17 -19.93 -12.60 1.48
CA ARG A 17 -19.29 -11.76 0.47
C ARG A 17 -18.57 -10.56 1.09
N LEU A 18 -17.28 -10.73 1.29
CA LEU A 18 -16.41 -9.75 1.92
C LEU A 18 -15.70 -8.91 0.85
N VAL A 19 -15.87 -7.58 0.93
CA VAL A 19 -15.19 -6.61 0.07
C VAL A 19 -14.27 -5.76 0.93
N TYR A 20 -13.00 -5.71 0.56
CA TYR A 20 -11.96 -4.90 1.19
C TYR A 20 -11.49 -3.87 0.17
N ILE A 21 -11.42 -2.60 0.55
CA ILE A 21 -10.96 -1.51 -0.29
C ILE A 21 -9.85 -0.76 0.42
N GLU A 22 -8.74 -0.54 -0.28
CA GLU A 22 -7.66 0.25 0.29
C GLU A 22 -8.03 1.74 0.36
N GLU A 23 -7.65 2.43 1.45
CA GLU A 23 -8.08 3.82 1.66
C GLU A 23 -7.70 4.75 0.50
N TYR A 24 -6.49 4.61 -0.08
CA TYR A 24 -6.08 5.49 -1.18
C TYR A 24 -6.94 5.29 -2.44
N VAL A 25 -7.54 4.11 -2.63
CA VAL A 25 -8.43 3.84 -3.77
C VAL A 25 -9.68 4.70 -3.65
N LEU A 26 -10.22 4.83 -2.44
CA LEU A 26 -11.37 5.69 -2.16
C LEU A 26 -11.02 7.17 -2.34
N GLN A 27 -9.85 7.60 -1.86
CA GLN A 27 -9.37 8.97 -2.06
C GLN A 27 -9.21 9.29 -3.56
N TYR A 28 -8.65 8.36 -4.32
CA TYR A 28 -8.53 8.52 -5.77
C TYR A 28 -9.93 8.61 -6.40
N LEU A 29 -10.87 7.72 -6.07
CA LEU A 29 -12.27 7.79 -6.53
C LEU A 29 -12.93 9.15 -6.24
N GLU A 30 -12.77 9.73 -5.04
CA GLU A 30 -13.33 11.05 -4.72
C GLU A 30 -12.82 12.14 -5.66
N ILE A 31 -11.52 12.12 -5.99
CA ILE A 31 -10.95 13.05 -6.97
C ILE A 31 -11.52 12.76 -8.33
N LEU A 32 -11.54 11.47 -8.71
CA LEU A 32 -12.01 11.05 -10.02
C LEU A 32 -13.47 11.44 -10.27
N THR A 33 -14.28 11.49 -9.22
CA THR A 33 -15.71 11.79 -9.28
C THR A 33 -16.02 13.28 -9.13
N GLY A 34 -15.12 14.07 -8.54
CA GLY A 34 -15.25 15.51 -8.35
C GLY A 34 -14.97 16.38 -9.59
N GLU A 35 -14.64 15.79 -10.74
CA GLU A 35 -14.26 16.51 -11.95
C GLU A 35 -15.43 16.63 -12.94
N GLU A 36 -15.87 17.87 -13.24
CA GLU A 36 -17.05 18.14 -14.06
C GLU A 36 -16.92 17.80 -15.56
N ASN A 37 -15.69 17.67 -16.09
CA ASN A 37 -15.42 17.57 -17.54
C ASN A 37 -14.76 16.24 -17.97
N ARG A 38 -15.14 15.13 -17.34
CA ARG A 38 -14.58 13.81 -17.68
C ARG A 38 -15.29 13.15 -18.86
N LYS A 39 -14.46 12.53 -19.71
CA LYS A 39 -14.92 11.66 -20.82
C LYS A 39 -15.19 10.22 -20.37
N GLU A 40 -14.57 9.78 -19.28
CA GLU A 40 -14.69 8.42 -18.78
C GLU A 40 -15.87 8.31 -17.82
N GLU A 41 -16.85 7.48 -18.16
CA GLU A 41 -18.04 7.23 -17.33
C GLU A 41 -17.90 5.98 -16.45
N LYS A 42 -16.86 5.16 -16.69
CA LYS A 42 -16.67 3.87 -16.01
C LYS A 42 -15.23 3.67 -15.53
N PHE A 43 -15.10 3.36 -14.24
CA PHE A 43 -13.85 2.96 -13.60
C PHE A 43 -13.82 1.47 -13.33
N LEU A 44 -12.64 0.87 -13.42
CA LEU A 44 -12.42 -0.55 -13.19
C LEU A 44 -11.61 -0.75 -11.92
N PHE A 45 -12.05 -1.67 -11.06
CA PHE A 45 -11.34 -2.06 -9.85
C PHE A 45 -10.40 -3.22 -10.13
N TYR A 46 -9.22 -3.16 -9.52
CA TYR A 46 -8.19 -4.19 -9.64
C TYR A 46 -7.72 -4.65 -8.28
N GLY A 47 -7.47 -5.95 -8.15
CA GLY A 47 -7.08 -6.52 -6.89
C GLY A 47 -6.92 -8.02 -6.92
N ARG A 48 -7.22 -8.69 -5.80
CA ARG A 48 -7.25 -10.14 -5.70
C ARG A 48 -8.56 -10.61 -5.11
N SER A 49 -8.98 -11.81 -5.48
CA SER A 49 -10.14 -12.48 -4.93
C SER A 49 -9.82 -13.91 -4.52
N GLU A 50 -10.65 -14.45 -3.64
CA GLU A 50 -10.62 -15.85 -3.26
C GLU A 50 -12.05 -16.33 -3.07
N ARG A 51 -12.41 -17.45 -3.72
CA ARG A 51 -13.67 -18.13 -3.46
C ARG A 51 -13.43 -19.25 -2.47
N THR A 52 -14.13 -19.21 -1.35
CA THR A 52 -14.03 -20.19 -0.28
C THR A 52 -15.35 -20.95 -0.12
N SER A 53 -15.37 -22.00 0.71
CA SER A 53 -16.62 -22.68 1.06
C SER A 53 -17.59 -21.83 1.88
N LYS A 54 -17.12 -20.70 2.45
CA LYS A 54 -17.92 -19.79 3.28
C LYS A 54 -18.45 -18.60 2.50
N GLY A 55 -17.90 -18.31 1.32
CA GLY A 55 -18.22 -17.11 0.58
C GLY A 55 -17.10 -16.63 -0.32
N GLU A 56 -17.28 -15.43 -0.83
CA GLU A 56 -16.36 -14.76 -1.75
C GLU A 56 -15.64 -13.62 -1.04
N ILE A 57 -14.34 -13.49 -1.31
CA ILE A 57 -13.49 -12.46 -0.73
C ILE A 57 -12.89 -11.66 -1.88
N TYR A 58 -12.99 -10.34 -1.80
CA TYR A 58 -12.47 -9.40 -2.79
C TYR A 58 -11.61 -8.34 -2.09
N ILE A 59 -10.35 -8.21 -2.46
CA ILE A 59 -9.42 -7.21 -1.94
C ILE A 59 -9.00 -6.28 -3.08
N ILE A 60 -9.46 -5.04 -3.01
CA ILE A 60 -9.25 -4.01 -4.01
C ILE A 60 -8.03 -3.17 -3.63
N TYR A 61 -7.01 -3.24 -4.48
CA TYR A 61 -5.79 -2.44 -4.37
C TYR A 61 -5.81 -1.27 -5.35
N GLY A 62 -6.59 -1.29 -6.42
CA GLY A 62 -6.51 -0.21 -7.41
C GLY A 62 -7.78 0.10 -8.16
N VAL A 63 -7.80 1.30 -8.75
CA VAL A 63 -8.88 1.75 -9.62
C VAL A 63 -8.31 2.62 -10.74
N CYS A 64 -8.77 2.42 -11.97
CA CYS A 64 -8.37 3.25 -13.11
C CYS A 64 -9.49 3.41 -14.13
N GLY A 65 -9.34 4.35 -15.06
CA GLY A 65 -10.22 4.48 -16.22
C GLY A 65 -10.21 3.23 -17.09
N GLN A 66 -11.28 3.00 -17.83
CA GLN A 66 -11.38 1.84 -18.73
C GLN A 66 -10.26 1.82 -19.79
N GLU A 67 -9.95 2.97 -20.41
CA GLU A 67 -8.86 3.10 -21.40
C GLU A 67 -7.48 2.84 -20.77
N GLU A 68 -7.30 3.26 -19.52
CA GLU A 68 -6.04 3.11 -18.78
C GLU A 68 -5.79 1.66 -18.34
N GLY A 69 -6.85 0.94 -18.02
CA GLY A 69 -6.80 -0.46 -17.56
C GLY A 69 -6.27 -1.43 -18.62
N GLU A 70 -6.53 -1.18 -19.91
CA GLU A 70 -5.98 -1.99 -21.01
C GLU A 70 -4.44 -1.90 -21.08
N ALA A 71 -3.88 -0.71 -20.85
CA ALA A 71 -2.44 -0.51 -20.81
C ALA A 71 -1.79 -1.21 -19.60
N TRP A 72 -2.52 -1.29 -18.48
CA TRP A 72 -2.02 -1.90 -17.24
C TRP A 72 -1.99 -3.44 -17.29
N ARG A 73 -3.03 -4.05 -17.87
CA ARG A 73 -3.19 -5.51 -18.00
C ARG A 73 -2.01 -6.19 -18.70
N GLY A 74 -1.29 -5.47 -19.56
CA GLY A 74 -0.13 -6.00 -20.29
C GLY A 74 1.13 -6.19 -19.44
N ARG A 75 1.79 -5.09 -19.03
CA ARG A 75 3.18 -5.13 -18.52
C ARG A 75 3.34 -5.12 -17.00
N ARG A 76 2.37 -4.60 -16.24
CA ARG A 76 2.50 -4.35 -14.78
C ARG A 76 1.44 -5.04 -13.92
N GLY A 77 0.30 -5.43 -14.48
CA GLY A 77 -0.81 -6.07 -13.75
C GLY A 77 -0.67 -7.56 -13.44
N LYS A 78 0.50 -8.18 -13.66
CA LYS A 78 0.69 -9.61 -13.33
C LYS A 78 0.52 -9.80 -11.81
N GLY A 79 -0.55 -10.48 -11.40
CA GLY A 79 -0.86 -10.76 -9.99
C GLY A 79 -2.10 -10.03 -9.45
N TYR A 80 -2.80 -9.29 -10.31
CA TYR A 80 -4.06 -8.67 -9.98
C TYR A 80 -5.07 -8.92 -11.11
N GLU A 81 -6.33 -9.03 -10.71
CA GLU A 81 -7.47 -9.28 -11.57
C GLU A 81 -8.44 -8.11 -11.51
N GLN A 82 -9.25 -7.97 -12.55
CA GLN A 82 -10.34 -7.01 -12.58
C GLN A 82 -11.45 -7.54 -11.67
N LEU A 83 -11.73 -6.83 -10.58
CA LEU A 83 -12.68 -7.24 -9.54
C LEU A 83 -14.05 -6.59 -9.67
N GLY A 84 -14.21 -5.65 -10.59
CA GLY A 84 -15.48 -4.95 -10.75
C GLY A 84 -15.34 -3.58 -11.38
N SER A 85 -16.38 -2.77 -11.21
CA SER A 85 -16.43 -1.43 -11.77
C SER A 85 -17.32 -0.47 -10.99
N LEU A 86 -17.09 0.82 -11.24
CA LEU A 86 -17.94 1.91 -10.80
C LEU A 86 -18.43 2.68 -12.04
N ASP A 87 -19.73 2.88 -12.13
CA ASP A 87 -20.37 3.69 -13.17
C ASP A 87 -20.72 5.07 -12.60
N ILE A 88 -19.97 6.09 -13.03
CA ILE A 88 -20.15 7.48 -12.58
C ILE A 88 -21.51 8.03 -13.05
N GLY A 89 -21.97 7.59 -14.23
CA GLY A 89 -23.25 8.02 -14.80
C GLY A 89 -24.43 7.60 -13.93
N LYS A 90 -24.35 6.41 -13.32
CA LYS A 90 -25.32 5.96 -12.32
C LYS A 90 -25.17 6.70 -10.99
N TRP A 91 -23.94 6.86 -10.51
CA TRP A 91 -23.67 7.62 -9.29
C TRP A 91 -24.20 9.06 -9.32
N LYS A 92 -23.97 9.80 -10.41
CA LYS A 92 -24.48 11.19 -10.57
C LYS A 92 -26.00 11.28 -10.43
N LYS A 93 -26.73 10.18 -10.65
CA LYS A 93 -28.19 10.10 -10.47
C LYS A 93 -28.59 9.60 -9.07
N GLY A 94 -27.82 8.71 -8.47
CA GLY A 94 -28.11 8.04 -7.20
C GLY A 94 -27.58 8.74 -5.93
N GLY A 95 -26.56 9.59 -6.06
CA GLY A 95 -26.04 10.45 -4.99
C GLY A 95 -25.10 9.79 -3.97
N ASP A 96 -25.06 8.46 -3.88
CA ASP A 96 -24.16 7.72 -2.97
C ASP A 96 -23.09 6.96 -3.78
N LEU A 97 -21.85 7.44 -3.69
CA LEU A 97 -20.71 6.89 -4.44
C LEU A 97 -20.45 5.41 -4.11
N TYR A 98 -20.72 5.05 -2.86
CA TYR A 98 -20.32 3.76 -2.31
C TYR A 98 -21.31 2.64 -2.68
N ARG A 99 -22.57 2.99 -2.96
CA ARG A 99 -23.62 2.04 -3.35
C ARG A 99 -23.57 1.62 -4.82
N GLU A 100 -22.87 2.38 -5.65
CA GLU A 100 -22.75 2.09 -7.09
C GLU A 100 -21.50 1.26 -7.43
N ILE A 101 -20.73 0.88 -6.41
CA ILE A 101 -19.59 -0.03 -6.56
C ILE A 101 -20.13 -1.43 -6.86
N SER A 102 -19.83 -1.94 -8.05
CA SER A 102 -20.21 -3.30 -8.46
C SER A 102 -18.97 -4.20 -8.47
N ILE A 103 -18.99 -5.28 -7.69
CA ILE A 103 -17.87 -6.20 -7.50
C ILE A 103 -18.25 -7.59 -8.03
N GLY A 104 -17.30 -8.32 -8.61
CA GLY A 104 -17.50 -9.67 -9.10
C GLY A 104 -16.56 -9.98 -10.25
N ILE A 105 -16.40 -11.26 -10.55
CA ILE A 105 -15.51 -11.74 -11.62
C ILE A 105 -16.35 -12.50 -12.64
N GLY A 106 -15.93 -12.46 -13.90
CA GLY A 106 -16.55 -13.28 -14.95
C GLY A 106 -17.98 -12.90 -15.29
N GLY A 107 -18.40 -11.66 -15.02
CA GLY A 107 -19.75 -11.17 -15.30
C GLY A 107 -20.77 -11.40 -14.17
N GLU A 108 -20.35 -11.94 -13.03
CA GLU A 108 -21.20 -12.06 -11.82
C GLU A 108 -21.16 -10.80 -10.94
N GLU A 109 -21.01 -9.62 -11.56
CA GLU A 109 -20.87 -8.35 -10.86
C GLU A 109 -22.18 -7.96 -10.16
N ARG A 110 -22.10 -7.69 -8.86
CA ARG A 110 -23.24 -7.24 -8.04
C ARG A 110 -22.83 -6.03 -7.22
N ALA A 111 -23.76 -5.13 -6.95
CA ALA A 111 -23.55 -4.00 -6.05
C ALA A 111 -22.99 -4.48 -4.70
N ALA A 112 -22.08 -3.69 -4.13
CA ALA A 112 -21.61 -3.87 -2.77
C ALA A 112 -22.51 -3.07 -1.83
N ASP A 113 -23.15 -3.76 -0.88
CA ASP A 113 -23.95 -3.11 0.17
C ASP A 113 -23.07 -2.47 1.25
N GLY A 114 -21.81 -2.90 1.33
CA GLY A 114 -20.80 -2.41 2.25
C GLY A 114 -19.43 -3.03 1.97
N PHE A 115 -18.40 -2.46 2.60
CA PHE A 115 -17.02 -2.92 2.49
C PHE A 115 -16.19 -2.50 3.70
N TYR A 116 -15.09 -3.23 3.91
CA TYR A 116 -14.04 -2.88 4.85
C TYR A 116 -13.00 -1.99 4.19
N ILE A 117 -12.53 -0.98 4.92
CA ILE A 117 -11.39 -0.16 4.57
C ILE A 117 -10.17 -0.71 5.29
N PHE A 118 -9.07 -0.90 4.56
CA PHE A 118 -7.79 -1.29 5.13
C PHE A 118 -6.68 -0.33 4.70
N TYR A 119 -5.57 -0.43 5.43
CA TYR A 119 -4.30 0.18 5.10
C TYR A 119 -3.29 -0.94 4.89
N ASP A 120 -2.86 -1.17 3.65
CA ASP A 120 -1.80 -2.13 3.37
C ASP A 120 -0.92 -1.58 2.26
N ALA A 121 0.37 -1.44 2.48
CA ALA A 121 1.27 -0.82 1.52
C ALA A 121 1.59 -1.78 0.36
N ASP A 122 0.61 -2.10 -0.50
CA ASP A 122 0.90 -2.69 -1.80
C ASP A 122 1.63 -1.62 -2.65
N GLU A 123 2.96 -1.58 -2.48
CA GLU A 123 3.82 -0.56 -3.07
C GLU A 123 3.72 -0.52 -4.60
N LYS A 124 3.48 -1.68 -5.24
CA LYS A 124 3.42 -1.78 -6.70
C LYS A 124 2.16 -1.13 -7.26
N MET A 125 1.01 -1.42 -6.67
CA MET A 125 -0.25 -0.81 -7.10
C MET A 125 -0.29 0.67 -6.77
N LYS A 126 0.20 1.03 -5.58
CA LYS A 126 0.32 2.41 -5.14
C LYS A 126 1.20 3.25 -6.06
N GLU A 127 2.40 2.77 -6.41
CA GLU A 127 3.30 3.47 -7.33
C GLU A 127 2.65 3.65 -8.71
N TYR A 128 1.94 2.63 -9.20
CA TYR A 128 1.24 2.73 -10.47
C TYR A 128 0.15 3.82 -10.46
N LEU A 129 -0.67 3.87 -9.42
CA LEU A 129 -1.72 4.88 -9.30
C LEU A 129 -1.17 6.27 -9.11
N SER A 130 -0.05 6.43 -8.39
CA SER A 130 0.66 7.70 -8.29
C SER A 130 1.15 8.19 -9.67
N GLN A 131 1.72 7.30 -10.49
CA GLN A 131 2.13 7.64 -11.86
C GLN A 131 0.94 7.97 -12.76
N LEU A 132 -0.17 7.25 -12.60
CA LEU A 132 -1.40 7.49 -13.35
C LEU A 132 -2.01 8.85 -12.99
N TYR A 133 -2.07 9.16 -11.70
CA TYR A 133 -2.49 10.46 -11.19
C TYR A 133 -1.62 11.60 -11.73
N GLU A 134 -0.30 11.44 -11.69
CA GLU A 134 0.63 12.47 -12.21
C GLU A 134 0.46 12.67 -13.71
N LYS A 135 0.29 11.59 -14.47
CA LYS A 135 0.03 11.65 -15.92
C LYS A 135 -1.31 12.35 -16.21
N ASN A 136 -2.34 12.05 -15.43
CA ASN A 136 -3.64 12.71 -15.54
C ASN A 136 -3.53 14.19 -15.16
N ARG A 137 -2.76 14.54 -14.13
CA ARG A 137 -2.45 15.93 -13.76
C ARG A 137 -1.78 16.70 -14.91
N ILE A 138 -0.75 16.13 -15.53
CA ILE A 138 -0.03 16.77 -16.66
C ILE A 138 -0.97 16.91 -17.87
N ARG A 139 -1.74 15.87 -18.18
CA ARG A 139 -2.73 15.90 -19.27
C ARG A 139 -3.76 17.00 -19.05
N MET A 140 -4.24 17.18 -17.82
CA MET A 140 -5.20 18.22 -17.47
C MET A 140 -4.59 19.63 -17.52
N GLN A 141 -3.35 19.81 -17.07
CA GLN A 141 -2.62 21.08 -17.21
C GLN A 141 -2.37 21.45 -18.69
N SER A 142 -2.18 20.45 -19.55
CA SER A 142 -1.99 20.67 -21.00
C SER A 142 -3.29 20.98 -21.76
N ILE A 143 -4.44 20.50 -21.27
CA ILE A 143 -5.77 20.80 -21.84
C ILE A 143 -6.33 22.12 -21.29
N GLY A 144 -5.91 22.53 -20.09
CA GLY A 144 -6.37 23.73 -19.38
C GLY A 144 -5.46 24.96 -19.53
N GLN A 145 -5.06 25.36 -20.73
CA GLN A 145 -4.65 26.77 -20.96
C GLN A 145 -5.87 27.65 -21.25
N ARG A 146 -6.68 27.92 -20.21
CA ARG A 146 -7.48 29.15 -19.99
C ARG A 146 -8.41 28.95 -18.81
N GLY A 147 -7.97 29.36 -17.64
CA GLY A 147 -8.80 29.41 -16.44
C GLY A 147 -7.94 29.28 -15.19
N GLN A 148 -7.76 30.37 -14.46
CA GLN A 148 -7.14 30.34 -13.14
C GLN A 148 -8.00 29.48 -12.22
N GLU A 149 -7.60 28.24 -11.96
CA GLU A 149 -8.12 27.48 -10.84
C GLU A 149 -7.03 27.35 -9.78
N LYS A 150 -7.31 27.91 -8.61
CA LYS A 150 -6.50 27.73 -7.40
C LYS A 150 -6.39 26.23 -7.12
N PRO A 151 -5.21 25.71 -6.75
CA PRO A 151 -5.05 24.31 -6.43
C PRO A 151 -6.05 23.92 -5.34
N ASN A 152 -6.92 22.96 -5.64
CA ASN A 152 -7.93 22.48 -4.70
C ASN A 152 -7.19 21.87 -3.50
N LYS A 153 -7.56 22.20 -2.25
CA LYS A 153 -6.86 21.73 -1.04
C LYS A 153 -6.69 20.21 -1.01
N LYS A 154 -7.69 19.46 -1.50
CA LYS A 154 -7.64 18.00 -1.65
C LYS A 154 -6.54 17.52 -2.61
N GLN A 155 -6.29 18.27 -3.70
CA GLN A 155 -5.23 17.96 -4.68
C GLN A 155 -3.83 18.19 -4.11
N ALA A 156 -3.67 19.25 -3.29
CA ALA A 156 -2.42 19.51 -2.58
C ALA A 156 -2.16 18.48 -1.47
N GLU A 157 -3.21 17.99 -0.81
CA GLU A 157 -3.13 16.95 0.22
C GLU A 157 -2.73 15.59 -0.36
N LEU A 158 -3.21 15.20 -1.54
CA LEU A 158 -2.76 13.96 -2.19
C LEU A 158 -1.37 14.05 -2.81
N VAL A 159 -0.96 15.19 -3.36
CA VAL A 159 0.44 15.41 -3.76
C VAL A 159 1.33 15.44 -2.52
N ALA A 160 0.85 16.01 -1.42
CA ALA A 160 1.54 15.96 -0.13
C ALA A 160 1.58 14.54 0.43
N LEU A 161 0.56 13.69 0.27
CA LEU A 161 0.58 12.28 0.65
C LEU A 161 1.52 11.50 -0.27
N SER A 162 1.40 11.61 -1.60
CA SER A 162 2.34 11.00 -2.55
C SER A 162 3.79 11.39 -2.25
N SER A 163 4.07 12.69 -2.05
CA SER A 163 5.42 13.20 -1.76
C SER A 163 5.87 13.03 -0.30
N LYS A 164 4.95 12.86 0.65
CA LYS A 164 5.25 12.48 2.04
C LYS A 164 5.60 11.00 2.09
N TRP A 165 4.93 10.16 1.30
CA TRP A 165 5.18 8.73 1.17
C TRP A 165 6.41 8.41 0.29
N GLU A 166 6.72 9.21 -0.74
CA GLU A 166 8.02 9.17 -1.45
C GLU A 166 9.19 9.62 -0.54
N ARG A 167 8.91 10.40 0.50
CA ARG A 167 9.87 10.72 1.57
C ARG A 167 9.83 9.75 2.75
N ASP A 168 8.81 8.89 2.83
CA ASP A 168 8.64 7.89 3.90
C ASP A 168 9.23 6.51 3.51
N THR A 169 10.17 6.49 2.55
CA THR A 169 11.26 5.50 2.63
C THR A 169 12.17 5.76 3.84
N ASP A 170 11.95 6.83 4.60
CA ASP A 170 12.41 7.02 5.98
C ASP A 170 11.33 6.57 7.00
N THR A 171 10.75 5.39 6.81
CA THR A 171 9.97 4.77 7.90
C THR A 171 10.84 4.71 9.16
N PRO A 172 10.34 5.10 10.36
CA PRO A 172 11.10 5.01 11.60
C PRO A 172 11.57 3.58 11.90
N PHE A 173 10.95 2.58 11.27
CA PHE A 173 11.40 1.19 11.29
C PHE A 173 12.78 0.94 10.68
N ILE A 174 13.19 1.68 9.64
CA ILE A 174 14.55 1.56 9.07
C ILE A 174 15.58 2.13 10.05
N TRP A 175 15.32 3.30 10.63
CA TRP A 175 16.18 3.90 11.65
C TRP A 175 16.26 3.04 12.92
N ILE A 176 15.14 2.44 13.35
CA ILE A 176 15.11 1.46 14.45
C ILE A 176 15.92 0.21 14.10
N ARG A 177 15.83 -0.31 12.87
CA ARG A 177 16.63 -1.46 12.42
C ARG A 177 18.11 -1.12 12.35
N ILE A 178 18.49 0.04 11.83
CA ILE A 178 19.89 0.50 11.78
C ILE A 178 20.44 0.69 13.19
N ALA A 179 19.67 1.30 14.10
CA ALA A 179 20.05 1.45 15.49
C ALA A 179 20.20 0.09 16.19
N ALA A 180 19.27 -0.85 15.97
CA ALA A 180 19.34 -2.20 16.52
C ALA A 180 20.56 -2.98 16.01
N ILE A 181 20.87 -2.89 14.71
CA ILE A 181 22.07 -3.49 14.11
C ILE A 181 23.34 -2.87 14.70
N GLY A 182 23.36 -1.54 14.86
CA GLY A 182 24.48 -0.83 15.49
C GLY A 182 24.73 -1.26 16.94
N ILE A 183 23.67 -1.35 17.75
CA ILE A 183 23.74 -1.83 19.13
C ILE A 183 24.24 -3.28 19.17
N LEU A 184 23.72 -4.16 18.31
CA LEU A 184 24.15 -5.55 18.21
C LEU A 184 25.65 -5.65 17.83
N ALA A 185 26.12 -4.83 16.89
CA ALA A 185 27.52 -4.79 16.50
C ALA A 185 28.44 -4.35 17.66
N ILE A 186 28.00 -3.38 18.47
CA ILE A 186 28.73 -2.94 19.67
C ILE A 186 28.81 -4.08 20.69
N PHE A 187 27.69 -4.79 20.96
CA PHE A 187 27.71 -5.95 21.85
C PHE A 187 28.63 -7.06 21.36
N CYS A 188 28.63 -7.35 20.05
CA CYS A 188 29.56 -8.32 19.45
C CYS A 188 31.02 -7.86 19.61
N ALA A 189 31.32 -6.58 19.41
CA ALA A 189 32.66 -6.05 19.59
C ALA A 189 33.13 -6.15 21.05
N ILE A 190 32.26 -5.79 22.02
CA ILE A 190 32.56 -5.96 23.45
C ILE A 190 32.81 -7.43 23.77
N ALA A 191 31.97 -8.35 23.30
CA ALA A 191 32.14 -9.77 23.54
C ALA A 191 33.47 -10.30 22.99
N VAL A 192 33.86 -9.89 21.77
CA VAL A 192 35.15 -10.28 21.17
C VAL A 192 36.33 -9.71 21.96
N ILE A 193 36.24 -8.45 22.40
CA ILE A 193 37.28 -7.84 23.24
C ILE A 193 37.40 -8.59 24.57
N THR A 194 36.27 -8.90 25.21
CA THR A 194 36.24 -9.63 26.48
C THR A 194 36.82 -11.03 26.33
N ILE A 195 36.51 -11.77 25.25
CA ILE A 195 37.11 -13.09 24.99
C ILE A 195 38.62 -12.96 24.75
N ASN A 196 39.05 -11.98 23.96
CA ASN A 196 40.47 -11.76 23.68
C ASN A 196 41.28 -11.34 24.92
N GLU A 197 40.69 -10.52 25.80
CA GLU A 197 41.30 -10.19 27.09
C GLU A 197 41.27 -11.38 28.05
N TYR A 198 40.22 -12.20 28.01
CA TYR A 198 40.12 -13.42 28.80
C TYR A 198 41.20 -14.44 28.40
N ASP A 199 41.45 -14.64 27.10
CA ASP A 199 42.51 -15.51 26.60
C ASP A 199 43.90 -15.05 27.06
N LYS A 200 44.16 -13.73 27.05
CA LYS A 200 45.42 -13.16 27.55
C LYS A 200 45.60 -13.35 29.05
N ILE A 201 44.53 -13.19 29.83
CA ILE A 201 44.59 -13.40 31.28
C ILE A 201 44.78 -14.90 31.59
N MET A 202 44.14 -15.78 30.84
CA MET A 202 44.28 -17.22 31.00
C MET A 202 45.70 -17.70 30.67
N ASP A 203 46.31 -17.18 29.61
CA ASP A 203 47.70 -17.49 29.23
C ASP A 203 48.70 -17.00 30.28
N PHE A 204 48.47 -15.83 30.87
CA PHE A 204 49.26 -15.34 32.00
C PHE A 204 49.13 -16.24 33.24
N VAL A 205 47.90 -16.67 33.58
CA VAL A 205 47.65 -17.58 34.71
C VAL A 205 48.31 -18.94 34.48
N GLN A 206 48.24 -19.50 33.27
CA GLN A 206 48.89 -20.77 32.93
C GLN A 206 50.42 -20.65 32.99
N THR A 207 50.98 -19.55 32.48
CA THR A 207 52.44 -19.30 32.54
C THR A 207 52.94 -19.14 33.97
N ALA A 208 52.19 -18.42 34.81
CA ALA A 208 52.52 -18.27 36.23
C ALA A 208 52.44 -19.61 36.98
N ALA A 209 51.39 -20.41 36.73
CA ALA A 209 51.22 -21.73 37.33
C ALA A 209 52.34 -22.70 36.93
N TRP A 210 52.74 -22.71 35.65
CA TRP A 210 53.85 -23.52 35.15
C TRP A 210 55.18 -23.12 35.79
N THR A 211 55.43 -21.82 35.94
CA THR A 211 56.66 -21.31 36.58
C THR A 211 56.74 -21.69 38.06
N ILE A 212 55.62 -21.62 38.79
CA ILE A 212 55.55 -22.03 40.19
C ILE A 212 55.76 -23.55 40.36
N MET A 213 55.19 -24.37 39.47
CA MET A 213 55.39 -25.83 39.49
C MET A 213 56.83 -26.26 39.14
N ASN A 214 57.54 -25.51 38.30
CA ASN A 214 58.92 -25.80 37.92
C ASN A 214 60.00 -25.16 38.82
N CYS A 215 59.59 -24.40 39.85
CA CYS A 215 60.49 -23.83 40.86
C CYS A 215 60.45 -24.57 42.21
N ASN A 216 59.69 -25.67 42.31
CA ASN A 216 59.80 -26.68 43.37
C ASN A 216 60.55 -27.91 42.86
#